data_AF-B4FF46-F1
#
_entry.id   AF-B4FF46-F1
#
_cell.length_a   1.000
_cell.length_b   1.000
_cell.length_c   1.000
_cell.angle_alpha   90.00
_cell.angle_beta   90.00
_cell.angle_gamma   90.00
#
_symmetry.space_group_name_H-M   'P 1'
#
loop_
_entity.id
_entity.type
_entity.pdbx_description
1 polymer ?
#
loop_
_entity_poly.entity_id
_entity_poly.type
_entity_poly.pdbx_seq_one_letter_code
_entity_poly.pdbx_strand_id
1 'polypeptide(L)'
;MMASTASATAAAAAVAFGAAAKPRGPAAVALRARVPAGGRRRSGVVVRCDAGVEVQAQAVAKAASIAALEQFKISADRYMKERSSVAVIGLSVHTAPVEMREKLAVAEELWPRAIQELTSLNHIEEAAVLSTCNRMEIYVVALSWNRGIREVVDWMSKKSGIPASELKEHLFMLRDSDATRHLFEVSAGLDSLVLGEGQILAQVKQVVRSGQNSGGLGKNIDRMFKDAITAGKRVRSETNISSGAVSVSSAAVELALMKLPKSEALSARMLLIGAGKMGKLVIKHLIAKGCKKVVVVNRSVERVDAIREEMKGIEIVYRPLSEMYEAAAEADVLFTSTASETPLFTKEHAEALPTISDAMGGARLFVDISVPRNVSACVSEIDSARVYNVDDLKEVVEANKEDRLRKAMEAQTIIAEELKRFEAWRDSLETVPTIKKLRSYADRIRASELEKCLQKIGDDALTKKTRRAIEELSTGIVNKLLHGPLQHLRCDGGNSRTLDETLENMHALNRMFGLDTEKAIVEQKIKAKVEKIQN
;
A
#
# COMPACT_ATOMS: atom_id res chain seq x y z
N MET A 1 -3.71 -40.53 33.78
CA MET A 1 -3.12 -39.25 34.22
C MET A 1 -1.78 -39.02 33.50
N MET A 2 -1.79 -38.82 32.18
CA MET A 2 -0.60 -38.46 31.40
C MET A 2 -0.89 -37.14 30.69
N ALA A 3 -0.40 -36.03 31.24
CA ALA A 3 -0.46 -34.71 30.63
C ALA A 3 0.76 -34.57 29.72
N SER A 4 0.53 -34.51 28.41
CA SER A 4 1.59 -34.29 27.42
C SER A 4 1.85 -32.79 27.30
N THR A 5 3.07 -32.40 27.62
CA THR A 5 3.61 -31.06 27.45
C THR A 5 4.14 -30.90 26.03
N ALA A 6 3.47 -30.13 25.18
CA ALA A 6 4.01 -29.68 23.90
C ALA A 6 4.37 -28.20 24.02
N SER A 7 5.66 -27.93 24.25
CA SER A 7 6.26 -26.59 24.26
C SER A 7 6.43 -26.12 22.82
N ALA A 8 5.78 -25.01 22.47
CA ALA A 8 5.92 -24.33 21.19
C ALA A 8 7.00 -23.24 21.32
N THR A 9 8.21 -23.52 20.87
CA THR A 9 9.29 -22.53 20.72
C THR A 9 9.22 -21.93 19.31
N ALA A 10 8.66 -20.73 19.17
CA ALA A 10 8.77 -19.92 17.96
C ALA A 10 10.12 -19.18 17.97
N ALA A 11 11.09 -19.69 17.23
CA ALA A 11 12.40 -19.08 17.06
C ALA A 11 12.35 -18.03 15.94
N ALA A 12 12.36 -16.75 16.29
CA ALA A 12 12.57 -15.64 15.36
C ALA A 12 14.06 -15.59 14.96
N ALA A 13 14.37 -15.99 13.72
CA ALA A 13 15.72 -15.93 13.17
C ALA A 13 16.03 -14.51 12.68
N ALA A 14 16.74 -13.73 13.50
CA ALA A 14 17.33 -12.45 13.09
C ALA A 14 18.62 -12.70 12.30
N VAL A 15 18.62 -12.36 11.00
CA VAL A 15 19.81 -12.46 10.13
C VAL A 15 20.68 -11.21 10.32
N ALA A 16 21.82 -11.38 10.98
CA ALA A 16 22.83 -10.34 11.19
C ALA A 16 23.60 -10.06 9.88
N PHE A 17 23.52 -8.82 9.39
CA PHE A 17 24.32 -8.33 8.27
C PHE A 17 25.68 -7.82 8.77
N GLY A 18 26.76 -8.49 8.35
CA GLY A 18 28.15 -8.08 8.64
C GLY A 18 28.56 -6.81 7.89
N ALA A 19 29.21 -5.90 8.62
CA ALA A 19 29.75 -4.64 8.12
C ALA A 19 30.97 -4.87 7.21
N ALA A 20 30.88 -4.46 5.94
CA ALA A 20 32.01 -4.44 5.01
C ALA A 20 32.73 -3.08 5.05
N ALA A 21 34.05 -3.12 5.24
CA ALA A 21 34.93 -1.97 5.39
C ALA A 21 35.10 -1.13 4.11
N LYS A 22 35.16 0.20 4.29
CA LYS A 22 35.37 1.23 3.24
C LYS A 22 36.75 1.11 2.58
N PRO A 23 36.85 1.16 1.23
CA PRO A 23 38.12 1.31 0.54
C PRO A 23 38.59 2.79 0.52
N ARG A 24 39.87 3.02 0.82
CA ARG A 24 40.55 4.32 0.74
C ARG A 24 40.82 4.66 -0.74
N GLY A 25 40.30 5.80 -1.21
CA GLY A 25 40.56 6.33 -2.55
C GLY A 25 41.91 7.08 -2.64
N PRO A 26 42.56 7.09 -3.82
CA PRO A 26 43.90 7.64 -4.00
C PRO A 26 43.91 9.18 -4.14
N ALA A 27 44.99 9.78 -3.66
CA ALA A 27 45.21 11.22 -3.54
C ALA A 27 45.34 11.93 -4.91
N ALA A 28 44.72 13.11 -5.00
CA ALA A 28 44.76 14.00 -6.13
C ALA A 28 46.15 14.65 -6.29
N VAL A 29 46.81 14.42 -7.44
CA VAL A 29 48.07 15.08 -7.81
C VAL A 29 47.73 16.36 -8.57
N ALA A 30 48.07 17.49 -7.96
CA ALA A 30 47.91 18.83 -8.52
C ALA A 30 49.02 19.13 -9.54
N LEU A 31 48.68 19.21 -10.83
CA LEU A 31 49.62 19.65 -11.87
C LEU A 31 49.49 21.17 -12.08
N ARG A 32 50.48 21.92 -11.59
CA ARG A 32 50.66 23.36 -11.87
C ARG A 32 51.27 23.52 -13.27
N ALA A 33 50.54 24.08 -14.23
CA ALA A 33 51.09 24.48 -15.52
C ALA A 33 51.26 26.00 -15.59
N ARG A 34 52.51 26.42 -15.81
CA ARG A 34 53.00 27.81 -15.85
C ARG A 34 52.79 28.36 -17.26
N VAL A 35 52.17 29.54 -17.37
CA VAL A 35 51.92 30.27 -18.62
C VAL A 35 53.21 30.95 -19.10
N PRO A 36 53.72 30.70 -20.31
CA PRO A 36 54.76 31.52 -20.92
C PRO A 36 54.15 32.51 -21.92
N ALA A 37 54.51 33.79 -21.77
CA ALA A 37 54.33 34.82 -22.76
C ALA A 37 55.38 34.69 -23.87
N GLY A 38 54.98 34.75 -25.13
CA GLY A 38 55.91 34.71 -26.26
C GLY A 38 55.19 34.81 -27.59
N GLY A 39 55.33 35.95 -28.25
CA GLY A 39 54.58 36.29 -29.46
C GLY A 39 55.20 35.80 -30.77
N ARG A 40 54.54 36.30 -31.83
CA ARG A 40 54.92 36.38 -33.25
C ARG A 40 54.66 35.17 -34.17
N ARG A 41 53.85 35.54 -35.17
CA ARG A 41 53.89 35.18 -36.60
C ARG A 41 53.24 33.85 -37.01
N ARG A 42 52.00 34.06 -37.51
CA ARG A 42 51.31 33.28 -38.55
C ARG A 42 52.30 32.78 -39.61
N SER A 43 52.56 31.48 -39.62
CA SER A 43 52.94 30.76 -40.83
C SER A 43 52.10 29.50 -40.89
N GLY A 44 51.36 29.35 -41.99
CA GLY A 44 50.43 28.27 -42.20
C GLY A 44 51.18 26.95 -42.30
N VAL A 45 50.96 26.07 -41.34
CA VAL A 45 51.35 24.66 -41.45
C VAL A 45 50.07 23.90 -41.73
N VAL A 46 50.01 23.32 -42.92
CA VAL A 46 48.98 22.38 -43.36
C VAL A 46 49.08 21.15 -42.46
N VAL A 47 48.20 21.06 -41.46
CA VAL A 47 48.08 19.85 -40.64
C VAL A 47 47.41 18.79 -41.49
N ARG A 48 48.19 17.82 -41.96
CA ARG A 48 47.65 16.53 -42.38
C ARG A 48 47.01 15.89 -41.14
N CYS A 49 45.68 15.85 -41.08
CA CYS A 49 44.98 15.04 -40.09
C CYS A 49 45.24 13.57 -40.41
N ASP A 50 46.09 12.93 -39.61
CA ASP A 50 46.25 11.48 -39.60
C ASP A 50 44.94 10.83 -39.17
N ALA A 51 44.27 10.17 -40.12
CA ALA A 51 43.02 9.43 -39.92
C ALA A 51 43.15 8.19 -38.98
N GLY A 52 44.28 8.03 -38.27
CA GLY A 52 44.54 6.90 -37.39
C GLY A 52 43.92 7.02 -35.99
N VAL A 53 43.61 8.24 -35.52
CA VAL A 53 43.17 8.45 -34.13
C VAL A 53 41.64 8.28 -33.97
N GLU A 54 40.84 8.59 -35.01
CA GLU A 54 39.39 8.44 -34.94
C GLU A 54 38.92 6.98 -34.87
N VAL A 55 39.65 6.06 -35.51
CA VAL A 55 39.29 4.63 -35.53
C VAL A 55 39.37 4.01 -34.14
N GLN A 56 40.38 4.38 -33.34
CA GLN A 56 40.49 3.89 -31.95
C GLN A 56 39.41 4.48 -31.04
N ALA A 57 39.08 5.76 -31.19
CA ALA A 57 38.01 6.39 -30.41
C ALA A 57 36.63 5.76 -30.70
N GLN A 58 36.32 5.48 -31.96
CA GLN A 58 35.08 4.78 -32.34
C GLN A 58 35.05 3.33 -31.82
N ALA A 59 36.17 2.61 -31.85
CA ALA A 59 36.24 1.24 -31.33
C ALA A 59 35.97 1.19 -29.82
N VAL A 60 36.55 2.12 -29.05
CA VAL A 60 36.33 2.22 -27.59
C VAL A 60 34.89 2.61 -27.27
N ALA A 61 34.32 3.58 -27.99
CA ALA A 61 32.92 3.98 -27.81
C ALA A 61 31.95 2.83 -28.12
N LYS A 62 32.23 2.06 -29.18
CA LYS A 62 31.42 0.89 -29.57
C LYS A 62 31.53 -0.23 -28.53
N ALA A 63 32.72 -0.49 -27.99
CA ALA A 63 32.93 -1.47 -26.91
C ALA A 63 32.19 -1.07 -25.63
N ALA A 64 32.24 0.21 -25.23
CA ALA A 64 31.50 0.72 -24.08
C ALA A 64 29.98 0.59 -24.25
N SER A 65 29.47 0.86 -25.46
CA SER A 65 28.05 0.72 -25.80
C SER A 65 27.59 -0.73 -25.75
N ILE A 66 28.40 -1.68 -26.27
CA ILE A 66 28.13 -3.12 -26.19
C ILE A 66 28.13 -3.59 -24.73
N ALA A 67 29.11 -3.19 -23.93
CA ALA A 67 29.18 -3.56 -22.51
C ALA A 67 27.97 -3.04 -21.72
N ALA A 68 27.49 -1.82 -22.00
CA ALA A 68 26.26 -1.29 -21.43
C ALA A 68 25.04 -2.12 -21.88
N LEU A 69 24.94 -2.48 -23.16
CA LEU A 69 23.88 -3.34 -23.71
C LEU A 69 23.88 -4.75 -23.08
N GLU A 70 25.05 -5.32 -22.81
CA GLU A 70 25.17 -6.60 -22.10
C GLU A 70 24.78 -6.49 -20.64
N GLN A 71 25.16 -5.42 -19.94
CA GLN A 71 24.65 -5.14 -18.59
C GLN A 71 23.13 -4.96 -18.55
N PHE A 72 22.55 -4.33 -19.58
CA PHE A 72 21.10 -4.24 -19.75
C PHE A 72 20.47 -5.61 -19.98
N LYS A 73 21.06 -6.49 -20.81
CA LYS A 73 20.58 -7.86 -21.01
C LYS A 73 20.63 -8.68 -19.72
N ILE A 74 21.77 -8.66 -19.01
CA ILE A 74 21.93 -9.36 -17.73
C ILE A 74 20.95 -8.83 -16.70
N SER A 75 20.69 -7.52 -16.68
CA SER A 75 19.71 -6.90 -15.79
C SER A 75 18.29 -7.29 -16.17
N ALA A 76 17.95 -7.26 -17.47
CA ALA A 76 16.65 -7.70 -17.99
C ALA A 76 16.41 -9.19 -17.70
N ASP A 77 17.40 -10.05 -17.88
CA ASP A 77 17.32 -11.48 -17.54
C ASP A 77 17.14 -11.70 -16.03
N ARG A 78 17.79 -10.88 -15.18
CA ARG A 78 17.55 -10.91 -13.73
C ARG A 78 16.12 -10.48 -13.38
N TYR A 79 15.62 -9.42 -14.03
CA TYR A 79 14.22 -8.99 -13.94
C TYR A 79 13.25 -10.06 -14.45
N MET A 80 13.63 -10.82 -15.49
CA MET A 80 12.79 -11.91 -16.01
C MET A 80 12.80 -13.14 -15.11
N LYS A 81 13.85 -13.32 -14.28
CA LYS A 81 13.92 -14.40 -13.28
C LYS A 81 13.19 -14.07 -11.98
N GLU A 82 13.27 -12.81 -11.52
CA GLU A 82 12.52 -12.39 -10.33
C GLU A 82 11.05 -12.18 -10.70
N ARG A 83 10.18 -13.07 -10.21
CA ARG A 83 8.73 -12.93 -10.35
C ARG A 83 8.26 -11.69 -9.58
N SER A 84 7.38 -10.89 -10.18
CA SER A 84 6.66 -9.83 -9.46
C SER A 84 6.01 -10.44 -8.21
N SER A 85 6.20 -9.79 -7.07
CA SER A 85 5.64 -10.23 -5.79
C SER A 85 4.74 -9.15 -5.22
N VAL A 86 3.66 -9.57 -4.57
CA VAL A 86 2.86 -8.64 -3.77
C VAL A 86 3.57 -8.41 -2.45
N ALA A 87 3.69 -7.16 -2.02
CA ALA A 87 4.31 -6.82 -0.75
C ALA A 87 3.47 -5.80 -0.01
N VAL A 88 3.52 -5.85 1.32
CA VAL A 88 3.09 -4.75 2.17
C VAL A 88 4.26 -4.32 3.03
N ILE A 89 4.51 -3.01 3.04
CA ILE A 89 5.47 -2.34 3.92
C ILE A 89 4.67 -1.34 4.73
N GLY A 90 4.73 -1.45 6.05
CA GLY A 90 3.93 -0.57 6.87
C GLY A 90 4.36 -0.54 8.31
N LEU A 91 3.72 0.36 9.03
CA LEU A 91 3.75 0.42 10.48
C LEU A 91 2.32 0.43 11.01
N SER A 92 2.16 -0.04 12.24
CA SER A 92 0.89 -0.03 12.94
C SER A 92 1.07 0.40 14.39
N VAL A 93 -0.04 0.56 15.09
CA VAL A 93 -0.11 0.79 16.54
C VAL A 93 0.63 -0.29 17.34
N HIS A 94 0.90 -1.46 16.73
CA HIS A 94 1.63 -2.57 17.34
C HIS A 94 3.14 -2.48 17.13
N THR A 95 3.60 -1.75 16.10
CA THR A 95 5.03 -1.72 15.72
C THR A 95 5.68 -0.34 15.88
N ALA A 96 4.88 0.74 15.92
CA ALA A 96 5.37 2.10 15.97
C ALA A 96 4.52 3.02 16.87
N PRO A 97 5.16 3.93 17.63
CA PRO A 97 4.45 4.93 18.41
C PRO A 97 3.87 6.04 17.52
N VAL A 98 2.85 6.76 18.00
CA VAL A 98 2.13 7.79 17.23
C VAL A 98 3.04 8.86 16.62
N GLU A 99 4.14 9.24 17.29
CA GLU A 99 5.15 10.20 16.82
C GLU A 99 5.75 9.82 15.45
N MET A 100 5.90 8.52 15.21
CA MET A 100 6.42 8.00 13.95
C MET A 100 5.31 7.86 12.92
N ARG A 101 4.14 7.39 13.35
CA ARG A 101 3.00 7.15 12.47
C ARG A 101 2.46 8.44 11.86
N GLU A 102 2.42 9.52 12.63
CA GLU A 102 1.94 10.83 12.16
C GLU A 102 2.83 11.43 11.05
N LYS A 103 4.14 11.22 11.11
CA LYS A 103 5.09 11.71 10.08
C LYS A 103 4.94 10.95 8.75
N LEU A 104 4.38 9.75 8.78
CA LEU A 104 4.11 8.92 7.60
C LEU A 104 2.66 8.99 7.15
N ALA A 105 1.77 9.61 7.92
CA ALA A 105 0.36 9.72 7.58
C ALA A 105 0.18 10.47 6.24
N VAL A 106 -0.72 9.95 5.41
CA VAL A 106 -1.09 10.56 4.13
C VAL A 106 -2.58 10.87 4.17
N ALA A 107 -2.91 12.16 4.01
CA ALA A 107 -4.30 12.61 3.91
C ALA A 107 -5.00 11.92 2.74
N GLU A 108 -6.30 11.66 2.88
CA GLU A 108 -7.08 10.88 1.91
C GLU A 108 -7.04 11.50 0.51
N GLU A 109 -7.09 12.83 0.43
CA GLU A 109 -6.97 13.61 -0.80
C GLU A 109 -5.60 13.47 -1.51
N LEU A 110 -4.57 13.06 -0.77
CA LEU A 110 -3.21 12.89 -1.30
C LEU A 110 -2.89 11.43 -1.67
N TRP A 111 -3.79 10.47 -1.38
CA TRP A 111 -3.55 9.07 -1.76
C TRP A 111 -3.31 8.87 -3.26
N PRO A 112 -4.08 9.48 -4.19
CA PRO A 112 -3.81 9.35 -5.62
C PRO A 112 -2.40 9.79 -6.02
N ARG A 113 -1.94 10.91 -5.44
CA ARG A 113 -0.58 11.43 -5.68
C ARG A 113 0.47 10.49 -5.11
N ALA A 114 0.30 10.00 -3.89
CA ALA A 114 1.24 9.05 -3.28
C ALA A 114 1.34 7.74 -4.09
N ILE A 115 0.20 7.22 -4.58
CA ILE A 115 0.16 6.05 -5.47
C ILE A 115 0.93 6.34 -6.76
N GLN A 116 0.72 7.51 -7.38
CA GLN A 116 1.44 7.90 -8.59
C GLN A 116 2.96 7.97 -8.36
N GLU A 117 3.39 8.62 -7.27
CA GLU A 117 4.81 8.70 -6.88
C GLU A 117 5.40 7.30 -6.70
N LEU A 118 4.70 6.38 -6.02
CA LEU A 118 5.14 5.00 -5.82
C LEU A 118 5.24 4.22 -7.13
N THR A 119 4.23 4.31 -8.01
CA THR A 119 4.24 3.62 -9.32
C THR A 119 5.20 4.26 -10.34
N SER A 120 5.74 5.45 -10.04
CA SER A 120 6.81 6.05 -10.85
C SER A 120 8.20 5.49 -10.52
N LEU A 121 8.32 4.71 -9.44
CA LEU A 121 9.56 4.04 -9.04
C LEU A 121 9.83 2.84 -9.96
N ASN A 122 11.10 2.57 -10.25
CA ASN A 122 11.48 1.63 -11.32
C ASN A 122 11.05 0.19 -11.05
N HIS A 123 10.90 -0.21 -9.79
CA HIS A 123 10.61 -1.59 -9.41
C HIS A 123 9.19 -1.80 -8.89
N ILE A 124 8.30 -0.80 -8.99
CA ILE A 124 6.92 -0.85 -8.49
C ILE A 124 5.94 -0.75 -9.66
N GLU A 125 5.14 -1.80 -9.90
CA GLU A 125 4.15 -1.83 -10.98
C GLU A 125 2.79 -1.28 -10.54
N GLU A 126 2.38 -1.59 -9.30
CA GLU A 126 1.08 -1.23 -8.74
C GLU A 126 1.29 -0.78 -7.30
N ALA A 127 0.48 0.17 -6.82
CA ALA A 127 0.53 0.61 -5.44
C ALA A 127 -0.85 0.96 -4.86
N ALA A 128 -1.00 0.76 -3.56
CA ALA A 128 -2.10 1.29 -2.76
C ALA A 128 -1.57 1.78 -1.41
N VAL A 129 -2.20 2.84 -0.90
CA VAL A 129 -1.87 3.46 0.38
C VAL A 129 -3.08 3.33 1.31
N LEU A 130 -2.87 2.71 2.47
CA LEU A 130 -3.84 2.63 3.55
C LEU A 130 -3.30 3.41 4.75
N SER A 131 -3.76 4.66 4.91
CA SER A 131 -3.36 5.55 5.98
C SER A 131 -4.52 5.82 6.92
N THR A 132 -4.33 5.56 8.21
CA THR A 132 -5.33 5.71 9.28
C THR A 132 -4.67 6.25 10.55
N CYS A 133 -5.44 6.45 11.62
CA CYS A 133 -4.87 6.82 12.92
C CYS A 133 -4.06 5.71 13.60
N ASN A 134 -4.21 4.44 13.20
CA ASN A 134 -3.53 3.30 13.85
C ASN A 134 -2.56 2.58 12.93
N ARG A 135 -2.50 2.92 11.64
CA ARG A 135 -1.63 2.26 10.67
C ARG A 135 -1.37 3.12 9.45
N MET A 136 -0.20 2.96 8.87
CA MET A 136 0.18 3.45 7.56
C MET A 136 0.84 2.30 6.82
N GLU A 137 0.19 1.82 5.77
CA GLU A 137 0.59 0.63 5.02
C GLU A 137 0.60 0.94 3.53
N ILE A 138 1.68 0.51 2.87
CA ILE A 138 1.88 0.63 1.44
C ILE A 138 1.89 -0.77 0.86
N TYR A 139 0.88 -1.08 0.06
CA TYR A 139 0.77 -2.33 -0.68
C TYR A 139 1.29 -2.11 -2.09
N VAL A 140 2.19 -2.97 -2.56
CA VAL A 140 2.79 -2.85 -3.89
C VAL A 140 2.85 -4.18 -4.62
N VAL A 141 2.86 -4.13 -5.94
CA VAL A 141 3.41 -5.19 -6.78
C VAL A 141 4.83 -4.79 -7.15
N ALA A 142 5.81 -5.48 -6.58
CA ALA A 142 7.21 -5.21 -6.80
C ALA A 142 7.80 -6.19 -7.82
N LEU A 143 8.43 -5.67 -8.88
CA LEU A 143 9.17 -6.45 -9.89
C LEU A 143 10.33 -7.23 -9.29
N SER A 144 10.91 -6.69 -8.22
CA SER A 144 12.01 -7.29 -7.48
C SER A 144 11.77 -7.02 -6.01
N TRP A 145 11.68 -8.06 -5.18
CA TRP A 145 11.47 -7.93 -3.74
C TRP A 145 12.48 -6.97 -3.11
N ASN A 146 13.78 -7.29 -3.22
CA ASN A 146 14.81 -6.50 -2.55
C ASN A 146 14.90 -5.05 -3.04
N ARG A 147 14.64 -4.80 -4.32
CA ARG A 147 14.76 -3.45 -4.88
C ARG A 147 13.49 -2.63 -4.64
N GLY A 148 12.31 -3.23 -4.84
CA GLY A 148 11.03 -2.60 -4.57
C GLY A 148 10.87 -2.23 -3.10
N ILE A 149 11.21 -3.14 -2.18
CA ILE A 149 11.19 -2.84 -0.73
C ILE A 149 12.10 -1.65 -0.41
N ARG A 150 13.33 -1.60 -0.96
CA ARG A 150 14.23 -0.46 -0.74
C ARG A 150 13.64 0.84 -1.27
N GLU A 151 13.07 0.84 -2.48
CA GLU A 151 12.47 2.03 -3.07
C GLU A 151 11.27 2.55 -2.26
N VAL A 152 10.42 1.66 -1.74
CA VAL A 152 9.30 2.03 -0.86
C VAL A 152 9.81 2.59 0.46
N VAL A 153 10.80 1.95 1.10
CA VAL A 153 11.39 2.45 2.35
C VAL A 153 12.08 3.80 2.15
N ASP A 154 12.76 4.00 1.02
CA ASP A 154 13.37 5.30 0.68
C ASP A 154 12.30 6.38 0.43
N TRP A 155 11.17 6.02 -0.18
CA TRP A 155 10.02 6.93 -0.32
C TRP A 155 9.44 7.30 1.05
N MET A 156 9.24 6.32 1.95
CA MET A 156 8.78 6.54 3.32
C MET A 156 9.75 7.43 4.12
N SER A 157 11.06 7.20 3.97
CA SER A 157 12.11 8.02 4.58
C SER A 157 12.06 9.47 4.11
N LYS A 158 11.95 9.69 2.79
CA LYS A 158 11.82 11.05 2.22
C LYS A 158 10.54 11.75 2.66
N LYS A 159 9.41 11.03 2.72
CA LYS A 159 8.10 11.57 3.11
C LYS A 159 8.10 12.02 4.58
N SER A 160 8.67 11.21 5.45
CA SER A 160 8.65 11.42 6.91
C SER A 160 9.79 12.28 7.44
N GLY A 161 10.89 12.38 6.69
CA GLY A 161 12.16 12.95 7.17
C GLY A 161 12.91 12.02 8.13
N ILE A 162 12.43 10.80 8.38
CA ILE A 162 13.07 9.82 9.27
C ILE A 162 14.07 8.98 8.46
N PRO A 163 15.31 8.76 8.93
CA PRO A 163 16.27 7.90 8.25
C PRO A 163 15.74 6.48 8.02
N ALA A 164 15.99 5.93 6.83
CA ALA A 164 15.57 4.55 6.48
C ALA A 164 16.08 3.47 7.46
N SER A 165 17.19 3.71 8.16
CA SER A 165 17.69 2.80 9.20
C SER A 165 16.77 2.75 10.42
N GLU A 166 16.28 3.91 10.87
CA GLU A 166 15.38 4.03 12.03
C GLU A 166 13.98 3.51 11.68
N LEU A 167 13.47 3.82 10.47
CA LEU A 167 12.19 3.28 10.01
C LEU A 167 12.16 1.75 10.05
N LYS A 168 13.24 1.07 9.61
CA LYS A 168 13.31 -0.40 9.56
C LYS A 168 13.13 -1.09 10.92
N GLU A 169 13.38 -0.40 12.03
CA GLU A 169 13.18 -0.95 13.38
C GLU A 169 11.69 -1.06 13.73
N HIS A 170 10.83 -0.30 13.03
CA HIS A 170 9.39 -0.21 13.29
C HIS A 170 8.52 -0.72 12.14
N LEU A 171 9.10 -0.97 10.97
CA LEU A 171 8.39 -1.47 9.81
C LEU A 171 8.21 -2.99 9.88
N PHE A 172 6.99 -3.45 9.65
CA PHE A 172 6.76 -4.83 9.23
C PHE A 172 6.77 -4.91 7.70
N MET A 173 7.23 -6.04 7.18
CA MET A 173 7.30 -6.32 5.76
C MET A 173 6.79 -7.73 5.52
N LEU A 174 5.71 -7.86 4.75
CA LEU A 174 5.12 -9.16 4.41
C LEU A 174 5.08 -9.33 2.90
N ARG A 175 5.13 -10.59 2.47
CA ARG A 175 5.28 -10.98 1.06
C ARG A 175 4.21 -11.95 0.63
N ASP A 176 3.74 -11.80 -0.60
CA ASP A 176 2.85 -12.69 -1.31
C ASP A 176 1.62 -13.08 -0.45
N SER A 177 1.47 -14.36 -0.11
CA SER A 177 0.35 -14.85 0.70
C SER A 177 0.24 -14.16 2.06
N ASP A 178 1.36 -13.79 2.67
CA ASP A 178 1.37 -13.13 3.99
C ASP A 178 0.88 -11.69 3.89
N ALA A 179 1.23 -11.00 2.79
CA ALA A 179 0.72 -9.65 2.52
C ALA A 179 -0.79 -9.65 2.26
N THR A 180 -1.27 -10.63 1.49
CA THR A 180 -2.70 -10.82 1.25
C THR A 180 -3.43 -11.18 2.55
N ARG A 181 -2.93 -12.16 3.32
CA ARG A 181 -3.51 -12.54 4.62
C ARG A 181 -3.65 -11.34 5.54
N HIS A 182 -2.58 -10.56 5.68
CA HIS A 182 -2.59 -9.35 6.50
C HIS A 182 -3.69 -8.38 6.09
N LEU A 183 -3.84 -8.06 4.79
CA LEU A 183 -4.91 -7.16 4.35
C LEU A 183 -6.31 -7.70 4.67
N PHE A 184 -6.51 -9.02 4.61
CA PHE A 184 -7.79 -9.65 4.91
C PHE A 184 -8.09 -9.60 6.41
N GLU A 185 -7.08 -9.83 7.25
CA GLU A 185 -7.15 -9.68 8.71
C GLU A 185 -7.41 -8.23 9.12
N VAL A 186 -6.71 -7.27 8.51
CA VAL A 186 -6.95 -5.83 8.67
C VAL A 186 -8.39 -5.47 8.28
N SER A 187 -8.86 -5.95 7.12
CA SER A 187 -10.22 -5.68 6.63
C SER A 187 -11.32 -6.30 7.51
N ALA A 188 -11.02 -7.46 8.12
CA ALA A 188 -11.86 -8.10 9.10
C ALA A 188 -11.85 -7.38 10.46
N GLY A 189 -10.83 -6.57 10.74
CA GLY A 189 -10.64 -5.87 12.01
C GLY A 189 -9.99 -6.74 13.08
N LEU A 190 -9.21 -7.75 12.68
CA LEU A 190 -8.44 -8.61 13.59
C LEU A 190 -7.13 -7.96 14.06
N ASP A 191 -6.50 -7.16 13.20
CA ASP A 191 -5.27 -6.43 13.54
C ASP A 191 -5.56 -5.03 14.15
N SER A 192 -6.83 -4.65 14.28
CA SER A 192 -7.23 -3.37 14.86
C SER A 192 -6.93 -3.31 16.35
N LEU A 193 -6.59 -2.11 16.85
CA LEU A 193 -6.49 -1.85 18.29
C LEU A 193 -7.74 -2.36 19.02
N VAL A 194 -8.92 -2.09 18.45
CA VAL A 194 -10.19 -2.63 18.93
C VAL A 194 -10.72 -3.68 17.97
N LEU A 195 -10.81 -4.92 18.45
CA LEU A 195 -11.25 -6.06 17.65
C LEU A 195 -12.70 -5.90 17.19
N GLY A 196 -12.94 -6.08 15.89
CA GLY A 196 -14.28 -5.98 15.27
C GLY A 196 -14.76 -4.56 14.94
N GLU A 197 -13.95 -3.54 15.23
CA GLU A 197 -14.20 -2.12 14.90
C GLU A 197 -14.48 -1.94 13.40
N GLY A 198 -15.56 -1.23 13.04
CA GLY A 198 -16.13 -1.16 11.68
C GLY A 198 -15.47 -0.19 10.69
N GLN A 199 -14.71 0.80 11.18
CA GLN A 199 -14.15 1.87 10.37
C GLN A 199 -13.05 1.38 9.45
N ILE A 200 -12.24 0.40 9.86
CA ILE A 200 -11.16 -0.12 9.01
C ILE A 200 -11.69 -0.68 7.69
N LEU A 201 -12.81 -1.41 7.70
CA LEU A 201 -13.43 -1.93 6.48
C LEU A 201 -13.94 -0.79 5.58
N ALA A 202 -14.42 0.31 6.17
CA ALA A 202 -14.82 1.48 5.40
C ALA A 202 -13.61 2.21 4.79
N GLN A 203 -12.48 2.25 5.47
CA GLN A 203 -11.22 2.82 4.96
C GLN A 203 -10.66 1.97 3.81
N VAL A 204 -10.65 0.64 3.93
CA VAL A 204 -10.23 -0.25 2.84
C VAL A 204 -11.12 -0.07 1.59
N LYS A 205 -12.44 0.09 1.77
CA LYS A 205 -13.36 0.45 0.67
C LYS A 205 -12.99 1.79 0.03
N GLN A 206 -12.55 2.75 0.84
CA GLN A 206 -12.17 4.07 0.36
C GLN A 206 -10.88 4.02 -0.46
N VAL A 207 -9.90 3.19 -0.08
CA VAL A 207 -8.68 2.99 -0.88
C VAL A 207 -9.03 2.54 -2.31
N VAL A 208 -9.94 1.59 -2.47
CA VAL A 208 -10.40 1.13 -3.80
C VAL A 208 -11.05 2.26 -4.58
N ARG A 209 -11.93 3.04 -3.94
CA ARG A 209 -12.63 4.17 -4.60
C ARG A 209 -11.67 5.26 -5.05
N SER A 210 -10.70 5.63 -4.20
CA SER A 210 -9.71 6.66 -4.52
C SER A 210 -8.71 6.17 -5.57
N GLY A 211 -8.29 4.90 -5.50
CA GLY A 211 -7.33 4.31 -6.42
C GLY A 211 -7.85 4.10 -7.84
N GLN A 212 -9.17 3.89 -8.02
CA GLN A 212 -9.78 3.78 -9.35
C GLN A 212 -9.54 5.01 -10.24
N ASN A 213 -9.30 6.18 -9.66
CA ASN A 213 -9.06 7.43 -10.39
C ASN A 213 -7.58 7.74 -10.63
N SER A 214 -6.64 7.08 -9.94
CA SER A 214 -5.21 7.42 -10.00
C SER A 214 -4.44 6.68 -11.09
N GLY A 215 -5.01 5.61 -11.66
CA GLY A 215 -4.36 4.74 -12.65
C GLY A 215 -3.26 3.82 -12.10
N GLY A 216 -2.74 4.09 -10.89
CA GLY A 216 -1.71 3.27 -10.24
C GLY A 216 -2.24 2.09 -9.42
N LEU A 217 -3.55 2.04 -9.16
CA LEU A 217 -4.20 0.86 -8.59
C LEU A 217 -4.39 -0.19 -9.70
N GLY A 218 -3.36 -0.99 -9.93
CA GLY A 218 -3.40 -2.02 -10.96
C GLY A 218 -4.31 -3.20 -10.60
N LYS A 219 -4.42 -4.15 -11.53
CA LYS A 219 -5.37 -5.27 -11.47
C LYS A 219 -5.17 -6.18 -10.25
N ASN A 220 -3.94 -6.36 -9.79
CA ASN A 220 -3.62 -7.29 -8.71
C ASN A 220 -4.02 -6.67 -7.37
N ILE A 221 -3.59 -5.43 -7.13
CA ILE A 221 -3.92 -4.71 -5.90
C ILE A 221 -5.42 -4.38 -5.85
N ASP A 222 -6.04 -3.93 -6.94
CA ASP A 222 -7.50 -3.68 -6.98
C ASP A 222 -8.29 -4.94 -6.63
N ARG A 223 -7.93 -6.09 -7.22
CA ARG A 223 -8.58 -7.36 -6.90
C ARG A 223 -8.35 -7.76 -5.44
N MET A 224 -7.12 -7.66 -4.95
CA MET A 224 -6.76 -8.03 -3.59
C MET A 224 -7.57 -7.22 -2.56
N PHE A 225 -7.71 -5.91 -2.75
CA PHE A 225 -8.51 -5.06 -1.88
C PHE A 225 -10.02 -5.38 -1.98
N LYS A 226 -10.55 -5.69 -3.17
CA LYS A 226 -11.95 -6.11 -3.34
C LYS A 226 -12.26 -7.43 -2.65
N ASP A 227 -11.35 -8.39 -2.71
CA ASP A 227 -11.49 -9.67 -2.04
C ASP A 227 -11.32 -9.51 -0.51
N ALA A 228 -10.42 -8.63 -0.06
CA ALA A 228 -10.30 -8.28 1.35
C ALA A 228 -11.58 -7.59 1.90
N ILE A 229 -12.23 -6.73 1.12
CA ILE A 229 -13.54 -6.15 1.46
C ILE A 229 -14.60 -7.24 1.56
N THR A 230 -14.55 -8.26 0.70
CA THR A 230 -15.48 -9.39 0.72
C THR A 230 -15.26 -10.24 1.97
N ALA A 231 -14.01 -10.59 2.28
CA ALA A 231 -13.64 -11.29 3.51
C ALA A 231 -14.08 -10.51 4.76
N GLY A 232 -13.78 -9.21 4.83
CA GLY A 232 -14.19 -8.38 5.96
C GLY A 232 -15.70 -8.25 6.12
N LYS A 233 -16.48 -8.27 5.02
CA LYS A 233 -17.94 -8.34 5.07
C LYS A 233 -18.42 -9.69 5.59
N ARG A 234 -17.89 -10.79 5.04
CA ARG A 234 -18.25 -12.17 5.45
C ARG A 234 -17.98 -12.40 6.92
N VAL A 235 -16.78 -12.07 7.40
CA VAL A 235 -16.42 -12.18 8.81
C VAL A 235 -17.43 -11.44 9.69
N ARG A 236 -17.88 -10.24 9.31
CA ARG A 236 -18.87 -9.49 10.10
C ARG A 236 -20.28 -10.06 10.06
N SER A 237 -20.70 -10.67 8.96
CA SER A 237 -22.04 -11.23 8.82
C SER A 237 -22.15 -12.66 9.33
N GLU A 238 -21.06 -13.42 9.31
CA GLU A 238 -21.01 -14.86 9.62
C GLU A 238 -20.41 -15.13 11.01
N THR A 239 -19.85 -14.13 11.70
CA THR A 239 -19.28 -14.28 13.05
C THR A 239 -19.79 -13.20 14.01
N ASN A 240 -19.57 -13.42 15.30
CA ASN A 240 -19.88 -12.45 16.35
C ASN A 240 -18.77 -11.40 16.57
N ILE A 241 -17.82 -11.22 15.64
CA ILE A 241 -16.69 -10.30 15.83
C ILE A 241 -17.13 -8.86 16.14
N SER A 242 -18.26 -8.43 15.57
CA SER A 242 -18.79 -7.08 15.74
C SER A 242 -19.66 -6.92 16.99
N SER A 243 -20.04 -8.03 17.64
CA SER A 243 -20.87 -8.02 18.84
C SER A 243 -20.10 -7.44 20.01
N GLY A 244 -20.60 -6.33 20.57
CA GLY A 244 -19.91 -5.58 21.63
C GLY A 244 -18.65 -4.84 21.16
N ALA A 245 -18.42 -4.71 19.85
CA ALA A 245 -17.25 -4.01 19.34
C ALA A 245 -17.26 -2.54 19.77
N VAL A 246 -16.22 -2.16 20.49
CA VAL A 246 -15.94 -0.78 20.91
C VAL A 246 -15.27 -0.08 19.72
N SER A 247 -15.60 1.18 19.48
CA SER A 247 -14.86 2.04 18.55
C SER A 247 -13.68 2.73 19.27
N VAL A 248 -12.71 3.21 18.50
CA VAL A 248 -11.65 4.09 19.03
C VAL A 248 -12.24 5.29 19.77
N SER A 249 -13.31 5.88 19.25
CA SER A 249 -14.02 6.99 19.88
C SER A 249 -14.67 6.61 21.23
N SER A 250 -15.23 5.40 21.37
CA SER A 250 -15.68 4.93 22.69
C SER A 250 -14.53 4.68 23.64
N ALA A 251 -13.44 4.07 23.17
CA ALA A 251 -12.28 3.83 24.03
C ALA A 251 -11.72 5.16 24.56
N ALA A 252 -11.72 6.21 23.74
CA ALA A 252 -11.36 7.57 24.15
C ALA A 252 -12.30 8.13 25.23
N VAL A 253 -13.62 7.99 25.07
CA VAL A 253 -14.61 8.43 26.07
C VAL A 253 -14.44 7.65 27.39
N GLU A 254 -14.28 6.34 27.31
CA GLU A 254 -14.06 5.49 28.48
C GLU A 254 -12.76 5.85 29.20
N LEU A 255 -11.67 6.09 28.46
CA LEU A 255 -10.40 6.53 29.02
C LEU A 255 -10.58 7.85 29.77
N ALA A 256 -11.24 8.84 29.15
CA ALA A 256 -11.51 10.12 29.79
C ALA A 256 -12.28 9.96 31.10
N LEU A 257 -13.39 9.21 31.09
CA LEU A 257 -14.22 8.98 32.27
C LEU A 257 -13.49 8.18 33.36
N MET A 258 -12.62 7.24 32.98
CA MET A 258 -11.79 6.47 33.90
C MET A 258 -10.73 7.35 34.61
N LYS A 259 -10.20 8.36 33.94
CA LYS A 259 -9.19 9.28 34.49
C LYS A 259 -9.78 10.43 35.31
N LEU A 260 -11.08 10.70 35.15
CA LEU A 260 -11.81 11.65 35.99
C LEU A 260 -12.17 11.06 37.36
N PRO A 261 -12.29 11.89 38.41
CA PRO A 261 -12.87 11.46 39.68
C PRO A 261 -14.30 10.92 39.50
N LYS A 262 -14.57 9.72 40.04
CA LYS A 262 -15.85 9.00 39.82
C LYS A 262 -17.09 9.81 40.21
N SER A 263 -17.01 10.63 41.25
CA SER A 263 -18.13 11.47 41.72
C SER A 263 -18.53 12.55 40.71
N GLU A 264 -17.61 12.92 39.82
CA GLU A 264 -17.75 14.11 38.96
C GLU A 264 -17.65 13.79 37.47
N ALA A 265 -17.46 12.51 37.12
CA ALA A 265 -17.30 12.08 35.74
C ALA A 265 -18.47 12.48 34.82
N LEU A 266 -19.69 12.57 35.36
CA LEU A 266 -20.90 12.96 34.61
C LEU A 266 -21.19 14.47 34.63
N SER A 267 -20.61 15.22 35.59
CA SER A 267 -20.73 16.69 35.69
C SER A 267 -19.64 17.41 34.90
N ALA A 268 -18.55 16.71 34.55
CA ALA A 268 -17.44 17.27 33.77
C ALA A 268 -17.89 17.89 32.44
N ARG A 269 -17.36 19.07 32.12
CA ARG A 269 -17.67 19.84 30.92
C ARG A 269 -16.89 19.27 29.74
N MET A 270 -17.61 18.68 28.80
CA MET A 270 -17.04 18.01 27.64
C MET A 270 -16.92 18.98 26.45
N LEU A 271 -15.72 19.12 25.90
CA LEU A 271 -15.46 19.82 24.64
C LEU A 271 -14.97 18.84 23.58
N LEU A 272 -15.55 18.91 22.39
CA LEU A 272 -15.11 18.18 21.21
C LEU A 272 -14.68 19.17 20.12
N ILE A 273 -13.46 19.03 19.63
CA ILE A 273 -12.92 19.81 18.53
C ILE A 273 -12.87 18.91 17.29
N GLY A 274 -13.69 19.23 16.30
CA GLY A 274 -13.88 18.45 15.08
C GLY A 274 -15.18 17.64 15.08
N ALA A 275 -16.04 17.94 14.12
CA ALA A 275 -17.33 17.26 13.91
C ALA A 275 -17.25 16.26 12.73
N GLY A 276 -16.18 15.46 12.69
CA GLY A 276 -15.98 14.41 11.68
C GLY A 276 -16.67 13.09 12.03
N LYS A 277 -16.33 12.02 11.29
CA LYS A 277 -16.82 10.66 11.57
C LYS A 277 -16.46 10.21 12.99
N MET A 278 -15.26 10.56 13.46
CA MET A 278 -14.78 10.25 14.82
C MET A 278 -15.49 11.06 15.88
N GLY A 279 -15.59 12.39 15.70
CA GLY A 279 -16.30 13.27 16.64
C GLY A 279 -17.78 12.88 16.81
N LYS A 280 -18.44 12.46 15.73
CA LYS A 280 -19.79 11.91 15.76
C LYS A 280 -19.87 10.68 16.70
N LEU A 281 -18.94 9.75 16.61
CA LEU A 281 -18.93 8.59 17.51
C LEU A 281 -18.61 8.96 18.96
N VAL A 282 -17.74 9.95 19.20
CA VAL A 282 -17.49 10.47 20.56
C VAL A 282 -18.80 10.94 21.20
N ILE A 283 -19.58 11.78 20.50
CA ILE A 283 -20.89 12.27 21.00
C ILE A 283 -21.84 11.11 21.28
N LYS A 284 -21.93 10.13 20.35
CA LYS A 284 -22.78 8.94 20.54
C LYS A 284 -22.43 8.18 21.83
N HIS A 285 -21.15 8.05 22.15
CA HIS A 285 -20.71 7.35 23.35
C HIS A 285 -20.83 8.20 24.62
N LEU A 286 -20.67 9.53 24.53
CA LEU A 286 -21.00 10.44 25.63
C LEU A 286 -22.49 10.31 26.03
N ILE A 287 -23.40 10.23 25.05
CA ILE A 287 -24.84 9.98 25.30
C ILE A 287 -25.03 8.65 26.03
N ALA A 288 -24.39 7.57 25.53
CA ALA A 288 -24.52 6.24 26.13
C ALA A 288 -24.00 6.17 27.58
N LYS A 289 -23.04 7.04 27.92
CA LYS A 289 -22.50 7.17 29.29
C LYS A 289 -23.32 8.10 30.18
N GLY A 290 -24.31 8.81 29.61
CA GLY A 290 -25.22 9.68 30.34
C GLY A 290 -24.79 11.14 30.43
N CYS A 291 -23.74 11.55 29.72
CA CYS A 291 -23.35 12.96 29.63
C CYS A 291 -24.50 13.79 29.03
N LYS A 292 -24.80 14.94 29.63
CA LYS A 292 -25.98 15.75 29.28
C LYS A 292 -25.67 16.91 28.34
N LYS A 293 -24.41 17.34 28.27
CA LYS A 293 -23.98 18.46 27.45
C LYS A 293 -22.61 18.21 26.85
N VAL A 294 -22.41 18.66 25.61
CA VAL A 294 -21.12 18.72 24.95
C VAL A 294 -21.03 20.00 24.12
N VAL A 295 -19.92 20.71 24.25
CA VAL A 295 -19.59 21.83 23.36
C VAL A 295 -18.81 21.27 22.18
N VAL A 296 -19.19 21.65 20.96
CA VAL A 296 -18.54 21.19 19.73
C VAL A 296 -17.98 22.39 18.98
N VAL A 297 -16.65 22.45 18.91
CA VAL A 297 -15.94 23.41 18.10
C VAL A 297 -15.70 22.81 16.72
N ASN A 298 -16.16 23.49 15.67
CA ASN A 298 -15.95 23.02 14.31
C ASN A 298 -15.90 24.17 13.30
N ARG A 299 -15.31 23.92 12.12
CA ARG A 299 -15.28 24.89 11.02
C ARG A 299 -16.63 25.05 10.32
N SER A 300 -17.42 23.96 10.24
CA SER A 300 -18.72 23.94 9.55
C SER A 300 -19.82 23.72 10.59
N VAL A 301 -20.69 24.71 10.71
CA VAL A 301 -21.88 24.64 11.57
C VAL A 301 -22.85 23.57 11.06
N GLU A 302 -22.94 23.40 9.74
CA GLU A 302 -23.84 22.46 9.08
C GLU A 302 -23.54 21.00 9.48
N ARG A 303 -22.26 20.66 9.65
CA ARG A 303 -21.86 19.33 10.15
C ARG A 303 -22.31 19.11 11.59
N VAL A 304 -22.27 20.14 12.44
CA VAL A 304 -22.70 20.05 13.84
C VAL A 304 -24.20 19.98 13.92
N ASP A 305 -24.92 20.76 13.11
CA ASP A 305 -26.37 20.74 13.02
C ASP A 305 -26.87 19.36 12.55
N ALA A 306 -26.24 18.78 11.52
CA ALA A 306 -26.57 17.43 11.07
C ALA A 306 -26.39 16.36 12.17
N ILE A 307 -25.33 16.47 12.98
CA ILE A 307 -25.13 15.58 14.13
C ILE A 307 -26.20 15.84 15.22
N ARG A 308 -26.55 17.11 15.46
CA ARG A 308 -27.57 17.49 16.44
C ARG A 308 -28.95 16.94 16.10
N GLU A 309 -29.34 16.98 14.83
CA GLU A 309 -30.60 16.41 14.36
C GLU A 309 -30.63 14.87 14.51
N GLU A 310 -29.51 14.20 14.26
CA GLU A 310 -29.42 12.75 14.35
C GLU A 310 -29.34 12.24 15.80
N MET A 311 -28.67 12.98 16.69
CA MET A 311 -28.38 12.54 18.06
C MET A 311 -29.21 13.26 19.10
N LYS A 312 -30.29 12.58 19.52
CA LYS A 312 -31.11 13.01 20.66
C LYS A 312 -30.54 12.43 21.95
N GLY A 313 -30.61 13.20 23.04
CA GLY A 313 -30.20 12.77 24.39
C GLY A 313 -29.07 13.56 25.03
N ILE A 314 -28.44 14.48 24.29
CA ILE A 314 -27.40 15.39 24.77
C ILE A 314 -27.60 16.79 24.17
N GLU A 315 -27.33 17.84 24.94
CA GLU A 315 -27.28 19.22 24.44
C GLU A 315 -25.95 19.43 23.69
N ILE A 316 -26.04 19.71 22.39
CA ILE A 316 -24.87 19.96 21.53
C ILE A 316 -24.79 21.46 21.23
N VAL A 317 -23.85 22.14 21.89
CA VAL A 317 -23.61 23.57 21.71
C VAL A 317 -22.52 23.76 20.67
N TYR A 318 -22.84 24.42 19.55
CA TYR A 318 -21.84 24.77 18.54
C TYR A 318 -21.02 25.98 18.98
N ARG A 319 -19.70 25.92 18.73
CA ARG A 319 -18.79 27.06 18.82
C ARG A 319 -17.95 27.15 17.53
N PRO A 320 -17.75 28.35 16.96
CA PRO A 320 -16.85 28.51 15.83
C PRO A 320 -15.40 28.28 16.24
N LEU A 321 -14.53 27.98 15.26
CA LEU A 321 -13.10 27.77 15.51
C LEU A 321 -12.39 29.01 16.11
N SER A 322 -12.92 30.21 15.87
CA SER A 322 -12.43 31.45 16.50
C SER A 322 -12.60 31.48 18.02
N GLU A 323 -13.61 30.79 18.55
CA GLU A 323 -13.90 30.69 19.99
C GLU A 323 -13.28 29.42 20.62
N MET A 324 -12.38 28.73 19.90
CA MET A 324 -11.84 27.43 20.34
C MET A 324 -11.17 27.50 21.71
N TYR A 325 -10.34 28.51 21.95
CA TYR A 325 -9.60 28.64 23.22
C TYR A 325 -10.49 29.09 24.37
N GLU A 326 -11.52 29.89 24.09
CA GLU A 326 -12.53 30.27 25.09
C GLU A 326 -13.34 29.04 25.52
N ALA A 327 -13.81 28.25 24.55
CA ALA A 327 -14.48 26.98 24.82
C ALA A 327 -13.55 25.99 25.56
N ALA A 328 -12.25 25.96 25.20
CA ALA A 328 -11.25 25.14 25.88
C ALA A 328 -11.03 25.57 27.33
N ALA A 329 -11.07 26.87 27.63
CA ALA A 329 -10.94 27.39 28.98
C ALA A 329 -12.11 26.94 29.88
N GLU A 330 -13.31 26.83 29.31
CA GLU A 330 -14.53 26.37 29.99
C GLU A 330 -14.69 24.84 30.05
N ALA A 331 -13.86 24.06 29.38
CA ALA A 331 -14.01 22.60 29.41
C ALA A 331 -13.43 22.02 30.72
N ASP A 332 -13.53 20.71 30.91
CA ASP A 332 -12.68 19.93 31.83
C ASP A 332 -11.97 18.80 31.05
N VAL A 333 -12.66 18.27 30.02
CA VAL A 333 -12.14 17.28 29.08
C VAL A 333 -12.27 17.79 27.64
N LEU A 334 -11.19 17.68 26.88
CA LEU A 334 -11.11 18.04 25.48
C LEU A 334 -10.85 16.80 24.63
N PHE A 335 -11.72 16.53 23.66
CA PHE A 335 -11.49 15.55 22.62
C PHE A 335 -11.10 16.26 21.32
N THR A 336 -9.97 15.88 20.71
CA THR A 336 -9.56 16.42 19.41
C THR A 336 -9.67 15.34 18.34
N SER A 337 -10.41 15.63 17.26
CA SER A 337 -10.67 14.69 16.16
C SER A 337 -10.71 15.39 14.80
N THR A 338 -9.66 16.14 14.49
CA THR A 338 -9.56 16.94 13.24
C THR A 338 -8.50 16.38 12.30
N ALA A 339 -8.49 16.91 11.06
CA ALA A 339 -7.45 16.63 10.07
C ALA A 339 -6.37 17.73 10.06
N SER A 340 -6.18 18.48 11.16
CA SER A 340 -5.13 19.49 11.24
C SER A 340 -3.75 18.85 11.12
N GLU A 341 -2.90 19.40 10.25
CA GLU A 341 -1.50 18.96 10.10
C GLU A 341 -0.58 19.54 11.18
N THR A 342 -1.04 20.59 11.86
CA THR A 342 -0.32 21.23 12.97
C THR A 342 -1.09 21.05 14.29
N PRO A 343 -0.41 20.90 15.43
CA PRO A 343 -1.05 20.91 16.73
C PRO A 343 -1.90 22.18 16.93
N LEU A 344 -3.12 22.00 17.42
CA LEU A 344 -4.03 23.06 17.84
C LEU A 344 -3.65 23.58 19.24
N PHE A 345 -3.17 22.70 20.11
CA PHE A 345 -2.67 23.06 21.44
C PHE A 345 -1.17 22.83 21.52
N THR A 346 -0.42 23.93 21.66
CA THR A 346 0.99 23.92 22.06
C THR A 346 1.09 24.11 23.56
N LYS A 347 2.31 24.04 24.11
CA LYS A 347 2.55 24.24 25.54
C LYS A 347 2.02 25.60 26.00
N GLU A 348 2.30 26.65 25.23
CA GLU A 348 1.90 28.03 25.51
C GLU A 348 0.37 28.18 25.53
N HIS A 349 -0.33 27.57 24.57
CA HIS A 349 -1.80 27.61 24.55
C HIS A 349 -2.40 26.88 25.75
N ALA A 350 -1.82 25.76 26.18
CA ALA A 350 -2.31 25.00 27.32
C ALA A 350 -2.00 25.69 28.66
N GLU A 351 -0.84 26.32 28.81
CA GLU A 351 -0.47 27.13 29.99
C GLU A 351 -1.37 28.37 30.16
N ALA A 352 -1.85 28.94 29.04
CA ALA A 352 -2.77 30.07 29.06
C ALA A 352 -4.20 29.71 29.49
N LEU A 353 -4.55 28.41 29.55
CA LEU A 353 -5.88 27.99 30.00
C LEU A 353 -6.00 28.09 31.52
N PRO A 354 -7.17 28.49 32.05
CA PRO A 354 -7.39 28.52 33.48
C PRO A 354 -7.32 27.11 34.08
N THR A 355 -6.79 27.05 35.29
CA THR A 355 -6.73 25.84 36.11
C THR A 355 -8.14 25.32 36.37
N ILE A 356 -8.33 24.01 36.25
CA ILE A 356 -9.60 23.36 36.57
C ILE A 356 -9.74 23.18 38.08
N SER A 357 -10.95 22.89 38.56
CA SER A 357 -11.18 22.70 39.99
C SER A 357 -10.44 21.47 40.53
N ASP A 358 -10.02 21.54 41.81
CA ASP A 358 -9.42 20.40 42.51
C ASP A 358 -10.39 19.21 42.59
N ALA A 359 -11.70 19.48 42.63
CA ALA A 359 -12.73 18.45 42.55
C ALA A 359 -12.65 17.63 41.25
N MET A 360 -12.22 18.23 40.14
CA MET A 360 -11.98 17.55 38.85
C MET A 360 -10.60 16.90 38.77
N GLY A 361 -9.81 16.96 39.84
CA GLY A 361 -8.45 16.43 39.90
C GLY A 361 -7.36 17.43 39.50
N GLY A 362 -7.68 18.72 39.36
CA GLY A 362 -6.71 19.82 39.21
C GLY A 362 -6.00 19.93 37.85
N ALA A 363 -6.15 18.93 36.97
CA ALA A 363 -5.53 18.91 35.65
C ALA A 363 -6.52 18.59 34.52
N ARG A 364 -6.54 19.45 33.50
CA ARG A 364 -7.40 19.36 32.32
C ARG A 364 -7.02 18.16 31.46
N LEU A 365 -8.01 17.39 31.04
CA LEU A 365 -7.77 16.20 30.22
C LEU A 365 -7.84 16.54 28.73
N PHE A 366 -6.80 16.20 27.99
CA PHE A 366 -6.76 16.24 26.53
C PHE A 366 -6.73 14.81 26.02
N VAL A 367 -7.71 14.43 25.19
CA VAL A 367 -7.80 13.11 24.58
C VAL A 367 -7.78 13.27 23.07
N ASP A 368 -6.60 13.07 22.49
CA ASP A 368 -6.34 13.29 21.07
C ASP A 368 -6.49 12.00 20.26
N ILE A 369 -7.56 11.94 19.47
CA ILE A 369 -7.81 10.82 18.55
C ILE A 369 -7.41 11.13 17.11
N SER A 370 -6.64 12.21 16.89
CA SER A 370 -6.18 12.66 15.58
C SER A 370 -4.77 12.17 15.26
N VAL A 371 -4.51 11.91 13.98
CA VAL A 371 -3.16 11.64 13.44
C VAL A 371 -3.08 12.36 12.09
N PRO A 372 -2.29 13.45 11.96
CA PRO A 372 -1.35 14.01 12.94
C PRO A 372 -1.98 14.51 14.24
N ARG A 373 -1.18 14.54 15.33
CA ARG A 373 -1.66 14.99 16.64
C ARG A 373 -2.07 16.45 16.60
N ASN A 374 -3.23 16.72 17.21
CA ASN A 374 -3.77 18.04 17.44
C ASN A 374 -3.31 18.63 18.78
N VAL A 375 -2.70 17.82 19.66
CA VAL A 375 -2.11 18.28 20.92
C VAL A 375 -0.61 17.97 20.91
N SER A 376 0.22 19.00 21.13
CA SER A 376 1.67 18.84 21.15
C SER A 376 2.11 17.99 22.34
N ALA A 377 3.15 17.17 22.16
CA ALA A 377 3.68 16.31 23.22
C ALA A 377 4.10 17.11 24.47
N CYS A 378 4.65 18.32 24.30
CA CYS A 378 5.08 19.19 25.40
C CYS A 378 3.93 19.68 26.31
N VAL A 379 2.67 19.56 25.89
CA VAL A 379 1.52 19.87 26.75
C VAL A 379 1.46 18.91 27.96
N SER A 380 1.98 17.69 27.82
CA SER A 380 2.07 16.73 28.92
C SER A 380 3.07 17.11 30.02
N GLU A 381 3.94 18.10 29.76
CA GLU A 381 4.91 18.61 30.74
C GLU A 381 4.30 19.64 31.70
N ILE A 382 3.05 20.05 31.48
CA ILE A 382 2.37 21.07 32.28
C ILE A 382 1.57 20.37 33.39
N ASP A 383 1.79 20.75 34.64
CA ASP A 383 1.12 20.13 35.80
C ASP A 383 -0.42 20.22 35.74
N SER A 384 -0.95 21.27 35.12
CA SER A 384 -2.39 21.52 34.96
C SER A 384 -3.01 20.82 33.74
N ALA A 385 -2.25 20.01 33.00
CA ALA A 385 -2.73 19.28 31.83
C ALA A 385 -2.34 17.80 31.85
N ARG A 386 -3.23 16.94 31.37
CA ARG A 386 -2.94 15.52 31.10
C ARG A 386 -3.32 15.21 29.67
N VAL A 387 -2.38 14.65 28.91
CA VAL A 387 -2.56 14.36 27.49
C VAL A 387 -2.58 12.86 27.27
N TYR A 388 -3.60 12.39 26.57
CA TYR A 388 -3.75 11.03 26.10
C TYR A 388 -3.95 11.06 24.59
N ASN A 389 -3.35 10.12 23.89
CA ASN A 389 -3.46 9.96 22.45
C ASN A 389 -4.02 8.58 22.08
N VAL A 390 -4.06 8.25 20.80
CA VAL A 390 -4.58 6.97 20.29
C VAL A 390 -3.85 5.72 20.84
N ASP A 391 -2.58 5.82 21.22
CA ASP A 391 -1.81 4.71 21.79
C ASP A 391 -2.22 4.41 23.24
N ASP A 392 -2.60 5.44 24.01
CA ASP A 392 -3.03 5.32 25.41
C ASP A 392 -4.38 4.59 25.54
N LEU A 393 -5.16 4.51 24.45
CA LEU A 393 -6.44 3.80 24.42
C LEU A 393 -6.29 2.29 24.67
N LYS A 394 -5.09 1.73 24.52
CA LYS A 394 -4.78 0.34 24.87
C LYS A 394 -5.19 -0.01 26.30
N GLU A 395 -5.09 0.94 27.24
CA GLU A 395 -5.43 0.74 28.64
C GLU A 395 -6.89 0.31 28.85
N VAL A 396 -7.82 0.88 28.08
CA VAL A 396 -9.25 0.57 28.17
C VAL A 396 -9.59 -0.71 27.42
N VAL A 397 -8.87 -0.95 26.32
CA VAL A 397 -9.25 -1.96 25.35
C VAL A 397 -8.91 -3.36 25.86
N GLU A 398 -7.96 -3.56 26.78
CA GLU A 398 -7.54 -4.90 27.24
C GLU A 398 -8.56 -5.72 28.08
N ALA A 399 -9.84 -5.35 28.12
CA ALA A 399 -10.89 -6.15 28.72
C ALA A 399 -11.29 -7.35 27.84
N ASN A 400 -11.23 -8.57 28.40
CA ASN A 400 -11.68 -9.86 27.85
C ASN A 400 -10.87 -10.49 26.68
N LYS A 401 -9.66 -11.00 27.00
CA LYS A 401 -8.81 -11.74 26.04
C LYS A 401 -9.43 -13.02 25.49
N GLU A 402 -10.16 -13.79 26.31
CA GLU A 402 -10.74 -15.08 25.88
C GLU A 402 -11.82 -14.91 24.80
N ASP A 403 -12.71 -13.94 24.96
CA ASP A 403 -13.76 -13.64 23.97
C ASP A 403 -13.14 -13.16 22.64
N ARG A 404 -12.06 -12.38 22.72
CA ARG A 404 -11.29 -11.94 21.54
C ARG A 404 -10.69 -13.11 20.78
N LEU A 405 -10.04 -14.05 21.48
CA LEU A 405 -9.43 -15.22 20.85
C LEU A 405 -10.47 -16.09 20.15
N ARG A 406 -11.62 -16.33 20.81
CA ARG A 406 -12.72 -17.09 20.19
C ARG A 406 -13.24 -16.41 18.91
N LYS A 407 -13.54 -15.11 18.98
CA LYS A 407 -14.00 -14.33 17.81
C LYS A 407 -12.96 -14.31 16.70
N ALA A 408 -11.67 -14.24 17.05
CA ALA A 408 -10.57 -14.28 16.08
C ALA A 408 -10.47 -15.64 15.37
N MET A 409 -10.65 -16.76 16.09
CA MET A 409 -10.61 -18.10 15.49
C MET A 409 -11.72 -18.32 14.45
N GLU A 410 -12.95 -17.89 14.75
CA GLU A 410 -14.07 -17.94 13.80
C GLU A 410 -13.76 -17.12 12.53
N ALA A 411 -13.26 -15.90 12.72
CA ALA A 411 -12.87 -15.02 11.61
C ALA A 411 -11.74 -15.61 10.75
N GLN A 412 -10.74 -16.24 11.36
CA GLN A 412 -9.61 -16.85 10.66
C GLN A 412 -10.03 -17.98 9.72
N THR A 413 -11.08 -18.73 10.06
CA THR A 413 -11.63 -19.77 9.19
C THR A 413 -12.16 -19.17 7.89
N ILE A 414 -12.95 -18.10 7.98
CA ILE A 414 -13.50 -17.39 6.81
C ILE A 414 -12.37 -16.73 5.99
N ILE A 415 -11.39 -16.12 6.66
CA ILE A 415 -10.23 -15.52 5.98
C ILE A 415 -9.46 -16.58 5.20
N ALA A 416 -9.25 -17.78 5.76
CA ALA A 416 -8.57 -18.87 5.05
C ALA A 416 -9.33 -19.32 3.79
N GLU A 417 -10.67 -19.33 3.81
CA GLU A 417 -11.47 -19.63 2.62
C GLU A 417 -11.32 -18.56 1.53
N GLU A 418 -11.39 -17.28 1.90
CA GLU A 418 -11.25 -16.17 0.95
C GLU A 418 -9.82 -16.05 0.41
N LEU A 419 -8.80 -16.36 1.22
CA LEU A 419 -7.42 -16.45 0.76
C LEU A 419 -7.25 -17.54 -0.30
N LYS A 420 -7.80 -18.74 -0.09
CA LYS A 420 -7.76 -19.81 -1.10
C LYS A 420 -8.41 -19.37 -2.41
N ARG A 421 -9.50 -18.60 -2.37
CA ARG A 421 -10.16 -18.06 -3.57
C ARG A 421 -9.27 -17.05 -4.29
N PHE A 422 -8.62 -16.15 -3.54
CA PHE A 422 -7.71 -15.17 -4.11
C PHE A 422 -6.46 -15.82 -4.71
N GLU A 423 -5.88 -16.80 -4.02
CA GLU A 423 -4.73 -17.58 -4.50
C GLU A 423 -5.09 -18.33 -5.79
N ALA A 424 -6.20 -19.07 -5.80
CA ALA A 424 -6.68 -19.75 -7.01
C ALA A 424 -6.89 -18.78 -8.19
N TRP A 425 -7.40 -17.57 -7.92
CA TRP A 425 -7.51 -16.53 -8.94
C TRP A 425 -6.14 -16.04 -9.41
N ARG A 426 -5.21 -15.73 -8.50
CA ARG A 426 -3.86 -15.27 -8.83
C ARG A 426 -3.14 -16.32 -9.68
N ASP A 427 -3.27 -17.58 -9.31
CA ASP A 427 -2.60 -18.67 -9.99
C ASP A 427 -3.23 -18.92 -11.38
N SER A 428 -4.54 -18.63 -11.55
CA SER A 428 -5.18 -18.57 -12.88
C SER A 428 -4.58 -17.50 -13.81
N LEU A 429 -3.93 -16.46 -13.27
CA LEU A 429 -3.24 -15.44 -14.07
C LEU A 429 -1.91 -15.95 -14.61
N GLU A 430 -1.27 -16.95 -13.99
CA GLU A 430 0.01 -17.49 -14.46
C GLU A 430 -0.11 -18.15 -15.83
N THR A 431 -1.26 -18.77 -16.13
CA THR A 431 -1.49 -19.43 -17.41
C THR A 431 -1.87 -18.45 -18.53
N VAL A 432 -2.30 -17.23 -18.21
CA VAL A 432 -2.76 -16.24 -19.19
C VAL A 432 -1.68 -15.88 -20.23
N PRO A 433 -0.41 -15.61 -19.85
CA PRO A 433 0.67 -15.43 -20.81
C PRO A 433 0.85 -16.62 -21.76
N THR A 434 0.81 -17.85 -21.24
CA THR A 434 0.92 -19.06 -22.07
C THR A 434 -0.28 -19.20 -23.01
N ILE A 435 -1.50 -18.92 -22.56
CA ILE A 435 -2.70 -18.88 -23.40
C ILE A 435 -2.53 -17.88 -24.55
N LYS A 436 -2.01 -16.67 -24.27
CA LYS A 436 -1.77 -15.65 -25.30
C LYS A 436 -0.69 -16.10 -26.30
N LYS A 437 0.42 -16.66 -25.81
CA LYS A 437 1.50 -17.20 -26.65
C LYS A 437 0.97 -18.31 -27.56
N LEU A 438 0.24 -19.27 -27.01
CA LEU A 438 -0.33 -20.40 -27.76
C LEU A 438 -1.31 -19.93 -28.84
N ARG A 439 -2.20 -18.98 -28.52
CA ARG A 439 -3.11 -18.39 -29.52
C ARG A 439 -2.36 -17.67 -30.63
N SER A 440 -1.35 -16.87 -30.29
CA SER A 440 -0.54 -16.15 -31.27
C SER A 440 0.26 -17.11 -32.17
N TYR A 441 0.82 -18.18 -31.58
CA TYR A 441 1.51 -19.24 -32.32
C TYR A 441 0.59 -19.88 -33.37
N ALA A 442 -0.59 -20.32 -32.94
CA ALA A 442 -1.56 -20.98 -33.81
C ALA A 442 -2.11 -20.03 -34.89
N ASP A 443 -2.41 -18.77 -34.51
CA ASP A 443 -2.92 -17.78 -35.46
C ASP A 443 -1.89 -17.41 -36.52
N ARG A 444 -0.60 -17.38 -36.17
CA ARG A 444 0.49 -17.15 -37.13
C ARG A 444 0.61 -18.28 -38.14
N ILE A 445 0.51 -19.54 -37.70
CA ILE A 445 0.49 -20.70 -38.60
C ILE A 445 -0.72 -20.60 -39.53
N ARG A 446 -1.91 -20.33 -38.97
CA ARG A 446 -3.14 -20.13 -39.72
C ARG A 446 -2.98 -19.06 -40.79
N ALA A 447 -2.49 -17.89 -40.42
CA ALA A 447 -2.30 -16.77 -41.33
C ALA A 447 -1.32 -17.12 -42.46
N SER A 448 -0.21 -17.82 -42.14
CA SER A 448 0.77 -18.24 -43.15
C SER A 448 0.20 -19.26 -44.14
N GLU A 449 -0.52 -20.28 -43.66
CA GLU A 449 -1.12 -21.29 -44.54
C GLU A 449 -2.31 -20.74 -45.33
N LEU A 450 -3.09 -19.84 -44.73
CA LEU A 450 -4.14 -19.10 -45.42
C LEU A 450 -3.57 -18.27 -46.56
N GLU A 451 -2.51 -17.49 -46.32
CA GLU A 451 -1.86 -16.67 -47.35
C GLU A 451 -1.37 -17.53 -48.54
N LYS A 452 -0.69 -18.66 -48.27
CA LYS A 452 -0.26 -19.60 -49.31
C LYS A 452 -1.44 -20.16 -50.11
N CYS A 453 -2.56 -20.47 -49.44
CA CYS A 453 -3.78 -20.95 -50.09
C CYS A 453 -4.37 -19.89 -51.02
N LEU A 454 -4.50 -18.65 -50.54
CA LEU A 454 -5.05 -17.55 -51.32
C LEU A 454 -4.17 -17.20 -52.53
N GLN A 455 -2.84 -17.20 -52.37
CA GLN A 455 -1.89 -16.99 -53.47
C GLN A 455 -2.01 -18.06 -54.56
N LYS A 456 -2.25 -19.33 -54.20
CA LYS A 456 -2.42 -20.44 -55.16
C LYS A 456 -3.73 -20.38 -55.93
N ILE A 457 -4.79 -19.85 -55.33
CA ILE A 457 -6.09 -19.71 -56.00
C ILE A 457 -6.04 -18.60 -57.06
N GLY A 458 -5.22 -17.56 -56.83
CA GLY A 458 -5.10 -16.39 -57.72
C GLY A 458 -6.29 -15.43 -57.59
N ASP A 459 -6.05 -14.14 -57.86
CA ASP A 459 -7.04 -13.07 -57.61
C ASP A 459 -8.32 -13.23 -58.47
N ASP A 460 -8.20 -13.76 -59.69
CA ASP A 460 -9.32 -13.90 -60.63
C ASP A 460 -10.40 -14.89 -60.14
N ALA A 461 -10.00 -15.95 -59.43
CA ALA A 461 -10.93 -16.95 -58.88
C ALA A 461 -11.42 -16.59 -57.46
N LEU A 462 -10.81 -15.59 -56.81
CA LEU A 462 -11.00 -15.30 -55.40
C LEU A 462 -12.14 -14.32 -55.14
N THR A 463 -13.39 -14.77 -55.30
CA THR A 463 -14.54 -13.92 -54.91
C THR A 463 -14.51 -13.60 -53.42
N LYS A 464 -15.03 -12.42 -53.03
CA LYS A 464 -15.14 -11.99 -51.62
C LYS A 464 -15.86 -13.03 -50.74
N LYS A 465 -16.85 -13.74 -51.30
CA LYS A 465 -17.59 -14.81 -50.60
C LYS A 465 -16.70 -16.03 -50.36
N THR A 466 -15.94 -16.48 -51.37
CA THR A 466 -15.02 -17.61 -51.26
C THR A 466 -13.91 -17.30 -50.25
N ARG A 467 -13.29 -16.13 -50.34
CA ARG A 467 -12.25 -15.69 -49.39
C ARG A 467 -12.74 -15.76 -47.95
N ARG A 468 -13.93 -15.18 -47.69
CA ARG A 468 -14.53 -15.19 -46.36
C ARG A 468 -14.81 -16.62 -45.86
N ALA A 469 -15.32 -17.51 -46.72
CA ALA A 469 -15.57 -18.90 -46.35
C ALA A 469 -14.28 -19.65 -45.96
N ILE A 470 -13.17 -19.40 -46.67
CA ILE A 470 -11.85 -19.98 -46.35
C ILE A 470 -11.31 -19.41 -45.03
N GLU A 471 -11.44 -18.10 -44.81
CA GLU A 471 -11.07 -17.44 -43.56
C GLU A 471 -11.87 -18.00 -42.36
N GLU A 472 -13.18 -18.17 -42.52
CA GLU A 472 -14.07 -18.77 -41.50
C GLU A 472 -13.72 -20.25 -41.24
N LEU A 473 -13.45 -21.04 -42.28
CA LEU A 473 -13.01 -22.43 -42.17
C LEU A 473 -11.69 -22.54 -41.39
N SER A 474 -10.67 -21.77 -41.79
CA SER A 474 -9.36 -21.80 -41.14
C SER A 474 -9.42 -21.38 -39.67
N THR A 475 -10.19 -20.33 -39.37
CA THR A 475 -10.42 -19.84 -38.01
C THR A 475 -11.20 -20.87 -37.17
N GLY A 476 -12.21 -21.51 -37.78
CA GLY A 476 -12.96 -22.59 -37.16
C GLY A 476 -12.11 -23.80 -36.78
N ILE A 477 -11.17 -24.20 -37.65
CA ILE A 477 -10.22 -25.30 -37.37
C ILE A 477 -9.32 -24.95 -36.19
N VAL A 478 -8.70 -23.76 -36.20
CA VAL A 478 -7.81 -23.32 -35.12
C VAL A 478 -8.54 -23.23 -33.78
N ASN A 479 -9.73 -22.63 -33.75
CA ASN A 479 -10.51 -22.51 -32.52
C ASN A 479 -10.88 -23.88 -31.94
N LYS A 480 -11.24 -24.86 -32.79
CA LYS A 480 -11.55 -26.23 -32.36
C LYS A 480 -10.32 -26.96 -31.83
N LEU A 481 -9.17 -26.84 -32.50
CA LEU A 481 -7.91 -27.45 -32.05
C LEU A 481 -7.42 -26.85 -30.72
N LEU A 482 -7.56 -25.53 -30.55
CA LEU A 482 -7.14 -24.84 -29.33
C LEU A 482 -8.09 -25.03 -28.15
N HIS A 483 -9.35 -25.42 -28.37
CA HIS A 483 -10.34 -25.55 -27.30
C HIS A 483 -9.84 -26.46 -26.16
N GLY A 484 -9.35 -27.65 -26.50
CA GLY A 484 -8.86 -28.64 -25.51
C GLY A 484 -7.71 -28.10 -24.65
N PRO A 485 -6.56 -27.72 -25.22
CA PRO A 485 -5.44 -27.16 -24.47
C PRO A 485 -5.82 -25.92 -23.65
N LEU A 486 -6.62 -25.01 -24.22
CA LEU A 486 -7.03 -23.80 -23.52
C LEU A 486 -7.98 -24.09 -22.34
N GLN A 487 -8.81 -25.13 -22.43
CA GLN A 487 -9.65 -25.57 -21.31
C GLN A 487 -8.80 -26.12 -20.15
N HIS A 488 -7.67 -26.78 -20.45
CA HIS A 488 -6.74 -27.31 -19.44
C HIS A 488 -5.85 -26.23 -18.80
N LEU A 489 -5.74 -25.05 -19.42
CA LEU A 489 -5.04 -23.89 -18.85
C LEU A 489 -5.95 -22.93 -18.08
N ARG A 490 -7.28 -23.05 -18.23
CA ARG A 490 -8.23 -22.22 -17.50
C ARG A 490 -8.47 -22.82 -16.10
N CYS A 491 -8.25 -21.98 -15.08
CA CYS A 491 -8.75 -22.18 -13.72
C CYS A 491 -10.08 -21.41 -13.57
N ASP A 492 -11.14 -21.95 -14.15
CA ASP A 492 -12.50 -21.68 -13.69
C ASP A 492 -12.77 -22.62 -12.51
N GLY A 493 -13.04 -22.06 -11.32
CA GLY A 493 -13.16 -22.80 -10.06
C GLY A 493 -14.26 -23.88 -9.99
N GLY A 494 -14.89 -24.23 -11.12
CA GLY A 494 -15.78 -25.39 -11.27
C GLY A 494 -15.07 -26.67 -11.78
N ASN A 495 -13.80 -26.62 -12.19
CA ASN A 495 -13.08 -27.80 -12.67
C ASN A 495 -12.42 -28.59 -11.53
N SER A 496 -12.49 -29.93 -11.62
CA SER A 496 -11.88 -30.88 -10.66
C SER A 496 -10.35 -30.90 -10.64
N ARG A 497 -9.70 -30.09 -11.49
CA ARG A 497 -8.24 -30.11 -11.67
C ARG A 497 -7.54 -29.35 -10.55
N THR A 498 -6.41 -29.88 -10.12
CA THR A 498 -5.57 -29.18 -9.15
C THR A 498 -4.78 -28.05 -9.84
N LEU A 499 -4.30 -27.10 -9.03
CA LEU A 499 -3.42 -26.06 -9.53
C LEU A 499 -2.13 -26.66 -10.12
N ASP A 500 -1.55 -27.64 -9.43
CA ASP A 500 -0.32 -28.31 -9.88
C ASP A 500 -0.50 -28.93 -11.26
N GLU A 501 -1.62 -29.63 -11.51
CA GLU A 501 -1.96 -30.15 -12.85
C GLU A 501 -2.06 -29.03 -13.90
N THR A 502 -2.61 -27.89 -13.53
CA THR A 502 -2.77 -26.75 -14.45
C THR A 502 -1.43 -26.11 -14.80
N LEU A 503 -0.54 -25.95 -13.82
CA LEU A 503 0.82 -25.44 -14.04
C LEU A 503 1.69 -26.45 -14.80
N GLU A 504 1.54 -27.74 -14.52
CA GLU A 504 2.18 -28.82 -15.30
C GLU A 504 1.74 -28.78 -16.76
N ASN A 505 0.44 -28.62 -17.03
CA ASN A 505 -0.10 -28.44 -18.37
C ASN A 505 0.48 -27.18 -19.05
N MET A 506 0.60 -26.07 -18.32
CA MET A 506 1.24 -24.84 -18.82
C MET A 506 2.69 -25.09 -19.22
N HIS A 507 3.48 -25.74 -18.37
CA HIS A 507 4.86 -26.06 -18.67
C HIS A 507 4.99 -27.05 -19.84
N ALA A 508 4.11 -28.05 -19.92
CA ALA A 508 4.04 -28.98 -21.03
C ALA A 508 3.75 -28.26 -22.35
N LEU A 509 2.76 -27.37 -22.38
CA LEU A 509 2.44 -26.58 -23.57
C LEU A 509 3.56 -25.64 -23.98
N ASN A 510 4.21 -24.96 -23.02
CA ASN A 510 5.39 -24.14 -23.32
C ASN A 510 6.52 -24.96 -23.97
N ARG A 511 6.77 -26.20 -23.49
CA ARG A 511 7.77 -27.11 -24.07
C ARG A 511 7.36 -27.65 -25.45
N MET A 512 6.14 -28.18 -25.56
CA MET A 512 5.66 -28.86 -26.78
C MET A 512 5.50 -27.91 -27.97
N PHE A 513 5.10 -26.66 -27.70
CA PHE A 513 4.90 -25.64 -28.74
C PHE A 513 6.07 -24.64 -28.83
N GLY A 514 7.14 -24.80 -28.04
CA GLY A 514 8.29 -23.89 -28.06
C GLY A 514 7.95 -22.44 -27.71
N LEU A 515 6.96 -22.23 -26.83
CA LEU A 515 6.38 -20.89 -26.60
C LEU A 515 7.35 -19.91 -25.90
N ASP A 516 8.37 -20.41 -25.22
CA ASP A 516 9.34 -19.58 -24.50
C ASP A 516 10.50 -19.10 -25.39
N THR A 517 10.98 -19.94 -26.30
CA THR A 517 12.04 -19.58 -27.27
C THR A 517 11.52 -18.61 -28.33
N GLU A 518 10.25 -18.69 -28.69
CA GLU A 518 9.68 -17.84 -29.74
C GLU A 518 9.55 -16.36 -29.36
N LYS A 519 9.28 -16.02 -28.09
CA LYS A 519 9.22 -14.62 -27.66
C LYS A 519 10.56 -13.92 -27.90
N ALA A 520 11.66 -14.60 -27.61
CA ALA A 520 13.01 -14.08 -27.87
C ALA A 520 13.24 -13.82 -29.37
N ILE A 521 12.77 -14.70 -30.26
CA ILE A 521 12.87 -14.53 -31.71
C ILE A 521 12.02 -13.34 -32.20
N VAL A 522 10.80 -13.19 -31.67
CA VAL A 522 9.90 -12.09 -32.04
C VAL A 522 10.44 -10.75 -31.54
N GLU A 523 10.90 -10.67 -30.30
CA GLU A 523 11.52 -9.45 -29.73
C GLU A 523 12.78 -9.05 -30.51
N GLN A 524 13.60 -10.02 -30.93
CA GLN A 524 14.73 -9.77 -31.83
C GLN A 524 14.30 -9.25 -33.20
N LYS A 525 13.26 -9.83 -33.82
CA LYS A 525 12.74 -9.35 -35.11
C LYS A 525 12.14 -7.95 -35.01
N ILE A 526 11.44 -7.64 -33.91
CA ILE A 526 10.89 -6.30 -33.67
C ILE A 526 12.02 -5.29 -33.45
N LYS A 527 13.01 -5.60 -32.59
CA LYS A 527 14.20 -4.74 -32.40
C LYS A 527 14.92 -4.47 -33.72
N ALA A 528 15.18 -5.51 -34.52
CA ALA A 528 15.82 -5.37 -35.82
C ALA A 528 14.98 -4.53 -36.81
N LYS A 529 13.65 -4.57 -36.73
CA LYS A 529 12.78 -3.69 -37.52
C LYS A 529 12.81 -2.24 -37.03
N VAL A 530 12.81 -2.00 -35.72
CA VAL A 530 12.87 -0.64 -35.15
C VAL A 530 14.22 0.01 -35.45
N GLU A 531 15.32 -0.72 -35.32
CA GLU A 531 16.67 -0.24 -35.67
C GLU A 531 16.80 0.10 -37.16
N LYS A 532 16.12 -0.64 -38.04
CA LYS A 532 16.05 -0.32 -39.48
C LYS A 532 15.18 0.89 -39.83
N ILE A 533 14.30 1.32 -38.94
CA ILE A 533 13.46 2.51 -39.15
C ILE A 533 14.16 3.76 -38.59
N GLN A 534 15.02 3.58 -37.58
CA GLN A 534 15.77 4.68 -36.96
C GLN A 534 17.09 5.03 -37.68
N ASN A 535 17.65 4.09 -38.45
CA ASN A 535 18.74 4.32 -39.40
C ASN A 535 18.18 4.54 -40.80
#